data_AF-A0A966NGL5-F1
#
_entry.id   AF-A0A966NGL5-F1
#
_cell.length_a   1.000
_cell.length_b   1.000
_cell.length_c   1.000
_cell.angle_alpha   90.00
_cell.angle_beta   90.00
_cell.angle_gamma   90.00
#
_symmetry.space_group_name_H-M   'P 1'
#
loop_
_entity.id
_entity.type
_entity.pdbx_description
1 polymer ?
#
loop_
_entity_poly.entity_id
_entity_poly.type
_entity_poly.pdbx_seq_one_letter_code
_entity_poly.pdbx_strand_id
1 'polypeptide(L)'
;MNEPSGRIPLRPLGKVLAARERGENTDVIEQENTRQRNHEIDSREHLKAKGRLVVLAAVFLCLYGVLVVRMGHLAASNPHETQIQSIGSSIVAQRANIVDRRGRILATNLDTHSLYAETAYLTDPRRAADGLAKIFPDL
;
A
#
# COMPACT_ATOMS: atom_id res chain seq x y z
N MET A 1 47.08 7.41 -21.33
CA MET A 1 47.46 6.52 -20.22
C MET A 1 46.54 5.30 -20.34
N ASN A 2 47.03 4.25 -21.00
CA ASN A 2 46.19 3.12 -21.43
C ASN A 2 45.95 2.17 -20.24
N GLU A 3 44.70 2.06 -19.81
CA GLU A 3 44.23 0.97 -18.96
C GLU A 3 44.40 -0.36 -19.71
N PRO A 4 45.10 -1.37 -19.15
CA PRO A 4 45.22 -2.67 -19.79
C PRO A 4 43.85 -3.38 -19.82
N SER A 5 43.34 -3.68 -21.01
CA SER A 5 42.03 -4.26 -21.32
C SER A 5 41.85 -5.74 -20.90
N GLY A 6 42.42 -6.17 -19.78
CA GLY A 6 42.38 -7.57 -19.34
C GLY A 6 42.30 -7.74 -17.83
N ARG A 7 41.57 -8.77 -17.38
CA ARG A 7 41.56 -9.19 -15.97
C ARG A 7 42.99 -9.44 -15.52
N ILE A 8 43.39 -8.81 -14.41
CA ILE A 8 44.73 -8.96 -13.87
C ILE A 8 44.89 -10.42 -13.41
N PRO A 9 45.84 -11.19 -13.96
CA PRO A 9 46.09 -12.55 -13.53
C PRO A 9 46.65 -12.54 -12.09
N LEU A 10 46.34 -13.56 -11.30
CA LEU A 10 46.80 -13.66 -9.91
C LEU A 10 48.33 -13.64 -9.77
N ARG A 11 49.03 -14.17 -10.79
CA ARG A 11 50.48 -14.16 -10.93
C ARG A 11 50.87 -13.48 -12.25
N PRO A 12 50.98 -12.15 -12.27
CA PRO A 12 51.41 -11.44 -13.48
C PRO A 12 52.88 -11.75 -13.77
N LEU A 13 53.13 -12.37 -14.93
CA LEU A 13 54.44 -12.88 -15.35
C LEU A 13 55.57 -11.86 -15.15
N GLY A 14 55.35 -10.59 -15.52
CA GLY A 14 56.36 -9.53 -15.34
C GLY A 14 56.76 -9.28 -13.89
N LYS A 15 55.82 -9.34 -12.93
CA LYS A 15 56.14 -9.18 -11.50
C LYS A 15 56.78 -10.44 -10.91
N VAL A 16 56.33 -11.60 -11.36
CA VAL A 16 56.81 -12.92 -10.88
C VAL A 16 58.25 -13.17 -11.31
N LEU A 17 58.59 -12.86 -12.57
CA LEU A 17 59.95 -13.00 -13.09
C LEU A 17 60.92 -12.04 -12.39
N ALA A 18 60.54 -10.78 -12.23
CA ALA A 18 61.35 -9.78 -11.54
C ALA A 18 61.57 -10.13 -10.05
N ALA A 19 60.57 -10.71 -9.37
CA ALA A 19 60.71 -11.16 -7.99
C ALA A 19 61.63 -12.38 -7.87
N ARG A 20 61.56 -13.34 -8.82
CA ARG A 20 62.49 -14.48 -8.87
C ARG A 20 63.94 -14.05 -9.13
N GLU A 21 64.17 -13.10 -10.02
CA GLU A 21 65.52 -12.57 -10.30
C GLU A 21 66.15 -11.94 -9.04
N ARG A 22 65.34 -11.35 -8.15
CA ARG A 22 65.77 -10.79 -6.86
C ARG A 22 65.83 -11.82 -5.72
N GLY A 23 65.44 -13.08 -5.97
CA GLY A 23 65.36 -14.12 -4.93
C GLY A 23 64.21 -13.95 -3.93
N GLU A 24 63.21 -13.12 -4.25
CA GLU A 24 62.05 -12.85 -3.42
C GLU A 24 61.00 -13.97 -3.55
N ASN A 25 60.23 -14.20 -2.49
CA ASN A 25 59.13 -15.17 -2.55
C ASN A 25 58.01 -14.66 -3.48
N THR A 26 57.65 -15.40 -4.51
CA THR A 26 56.57 -15.02 -5.43
C THR A 26 55.16 -15.22 -4.90
N ASP A 27 54.98 -15.99 -3.82
CA ASP A 27 53.66 -16.32 -3.29
C ASP A 27 52.98 -15.10 -2.64
N VAL A 28 53.76 -14.12 -2.18
CA VAL A 28 53.21 -12.85 -1.65
C VAL A 28 52.48 -12.05 -2.73
N ILE A 29 52.90 -12.15 -4.00
CA ILE A 29 52.24 -11.45 -5.12
C ILE A 29 50.86 -12.05 -5.39
N GLU A 30 50.74 -13.37 -5.28
CA GLU A 30 49.48 -14.09 -5.46
C GLU A 30 48.52 -13.87 -4.29
N GLN A 31 49.04 -13.89 -3.06
CA GLN A 31 48.27 -13.58 -1.85
C GLN A 31 47.70 -12.16 -1.91
N GLU A 32 48.51 -11.18 -2.31
CA GLU A 32 48.09 -9.78 -2.39
C GLU A 32 46.99 -9.58 -3.44
N ASN A 33 47.17 -10.11 -4.66
CA ASN A 33 46.14 -10.03 -5.71
C ASN A 33 44.85 -10.76 -5.32
N THR A 34 44.95 -11.89 -4.62
CA THR A 34 43.78 -12.63 -4.13
C THR A 34 43.04 -11.85 -3.05
N ARG A 35 43.77 -11.23 -2.11
CA ARG A 35 43.19 -10.37 -1.06
C ARG A 35 42.47 -9.17 -1.66
N GLN A 36 43.12 -8.45 -2.57
CA GLN A 36 42.52 -7.29 -3.24
C GLN A 36 41.22 -7.66 -3.97
N ARG A 37 41.23 -8.78 -4.70
CA ARG A 37 40.06 -9.25 -5.43
C ARG A 37 38.91 -9.66 -4.50
N ASN A 38 39.22 -10.35 -3.40
CA ASN A 38 38.22 -10.72 -2.40
C ASN A 38 37.61 -9.47 -1.73
N HIS A 39 38.43 -8.47 -1.40
CA HIS A 39 37.94 -7.19 -0.88
C HIS A 39 37.04 -6.43 -1.88
N GLU A 40 37.37 -6.45 -3.17
CA GLU A 40 36.54 -5.82 -4.20
C GLU A 40 35.20 -6.55 -4.40
N ILE A 41 35.21 -7.90 -4.35
CA ILE A 41 33.99 -8.70 -4.42
C ILE A 41 33.08 -8.40 -3.22
N ASP A 42 33.65 -8.43 -2.01
CA ASP A 42 32.91 -8.19 -0.77
C ASP A 42 32.30 -6.78 -0.71
N SER A 43 33.09 -5.76 -1.06
CA SER A 43 32.60 -4.37 -1.13
C SER A 43 31.49 -4.19 -2.17
N ARG A 44 31.57 -4.83 -3.34
CA ARG A 44 30.51 -4.81 -4.36
C ARG A 44 29.24 -5.48 -3.88
N GLU A 45 29.33 -6.63 -3.23
CA GLU A 45 28.18 -7.34 -2.67
C GLU A 45 27.51 -6.51 -1.58
N HIS A 46 28.29 -5.88 -0.69
CA HIS A 46 27.78 -4.97 0.34
C HIS A 46 27.09 -3.74 -0.25
N LEU A 47 27.62 -3.13 -1.30
CA LEU A 47 26.99 -1.97 -1.97
C LEU A 47 25.65 -2.33 -2.59
N LYS A 48 25.55 -3.49 -3.26
CA LYS A 48 24.28 -3.99 -3.82
C LYS A 48 23.25 -4.25 -2.72
N ALA A 49 23.67 -4.92 -1.64
CA ALA A 49 22.81 -5.24 -0.52
C ALA A 49 22.26 -3.98 0.18
N LYS A 50 23.13 -2.99 0.43
CA LYS A 50 22.74 -1.68 0.98
C LYS A 50 21.80 -0.93 0.03
N GLY A 51 22.08 -0.93 -1.27
CA GLY A 51 21.24 -0.29 -2.28
C GLY A 51 19.81 -0.85 -2.30
N ARG A 52 19.65 -2.18 -2.27
CA ARG A 52 18.33 -2.83 -2.22
C ARG A 52 17.54 -2.43 -0.96
N LEU A 53 18.21 -2.35 0.18
CA LEU A 53 17.60 -1.97 1.46
C LEU A 53 17.12 -0.52 1.43
N VAL A 54 17.91 0.39 0.85
CA VAL A 54 17.52 1.81 0.67
C VAL A 54 16.32 1.94 -0.27
N VAL A 55 16.30 1.22 -1.39
CA VAL A 55 15.15 1.23 -2.32
C VAL A 55 13.88 0.74 -1.62
N LEU A 56 13.97 -0.36 -0.88
CA LEU A 56 12.83 -0.89 -0.13
C LEU A 56 12.30 0.13 0.89
N ALA A 57 13.19 0.75 1.66
CA ALA A 57 12.84 1.78 2.63
C ALA A 57 12.17 3.00 1.96
N ALA A 58 12.68 3.45 0.82
CA ALA A 58 12.11 4.56 0.06
C ALA A 58 10.69 4.23 -0.44
N VAL A 59 10.46 3.02 -0.96
CA VAL A 59 9.13 2.58 -1.40
C VAL A 59 8.13 2.58 -0.23
N PHE A 60 8.51 1.99 0.90
CA PHE A 60 7.65 2.00 2.09
C PHE A 60 7.36 3.42 2.58
N LEU A 61 8.37 4.29 2.61
CA LEU A 61 8.20 5.69 2.99
C LEU A 61 7.20 6.41 2.07
N CYS A 62 7.31 6.20 0.75
CA CYS A 62 6.36 6.77 -0.22
C CYS A 62 4.93 6.25 0.00
N LEU A 63 4.75 4.94 0.18
CA LEU A 63 3.44 4.34 0.42
C LEU A 63 2.78 4.88 1.70
N TYR A 64 3.51 4.88 2.80
CA TYR A 64 3.01 5.44 4.06
C TYR A 64 2.82 6.95 3.98
N GLY A 65 3.66 7.67 3.25
CA GLY A 65 3.49 9.10 2.98
C GLY A 65 2.15 9.39 2.32
N VAL A 66 1.75 8.62 1.30
CA VAL A 66 0.44 8.74 0.66
C VAL A 66 -0.70 8.51 1.66
N LEU A 67 -0.60 7.50 2.52
CA LEU A 67 -1.60 7.23 3.55
C LEU A 67 -1.74 8.39 4.55
N VAL A 68 -0.61 8.90 5.04
CA VAL A 68 -0.58 10.04 5.97
C VAL A 68 -1.19 11.28 5.33
N VAL A 69 -0.84 11.58 4.07
CA VAL A 69 -1.42 12.72 3.33
C VAL A 69 -2.93 12.54 3.15
N ARG A 70 -3.38 11.34 2.76
CA ARG A 70 -4.81 11.06 2.55
C ARG A 70 -5.61 11.18 3.84
N MET A 71 -5.11 10.63 4.94
CA MET A 71 -5.76 10.71 6.24
C MET A 71 -5.69 12.10 6.84
N GLY A 72 -4.57 12.82 6.67
CA GLY A 72 -4.46 14.22 7.06
C GLY A 72 -5.47 15.11 6.33
N HIS A 73 -5.64 14.89 5.02
CA HIS A 73 -6.66 15.57 4.23
C HIS A 73 -8.08 15.25 4.73
N LEU A 74 -8.36 13.99 5.05
CA LEU A 74 -9.68 13.58 5.57
C LEU A 74 -9.94 14.19 6.97
N ALA A 75 -8.93 14.21 7.84
CA ALA A 75 -9.04 14.80 9.17
C ALA A 75 -9.22 16.32 9.14
N ALA A 76 -8.64 17.01 8.14
CA ALA A 76 -8.82 18.44 7.94
C ALA A 76 -10.16 18.79 7.26
N SER A 77 -10.88 17.81 6.71
CA SER A 77 -12.19 18.03 6.11
C SER A 77 -13.28 18.17 7.17
N ASN A 78 -14.27 19.02 6.93
CA ASN A 78 -15.37 19.23 7.86
C ASN A 78 -16.09 17.89 8.12
N PRO A 79 -16.38 17.53 9.39
CA PRO A 79 -17.14 16.34 9.73
C PRO A 79 -18.50 16.42 9.04
N HIS A 80 -18.69 15.66 7.97
CA HIS A 80 -20.02 15.38 7.48
C HIS A 80 -20.53 14.26 8.37
N GLU A 81 -21.56 14.54 9.15
CA GLU A 81 -22.28 13.51 9.90
C GLU A 81 -22.53 12.36 8.94
N THR A 82 -21.94 11.20 9.25
CA THR A 82 -21.98 10.04 8.38
C THR A 82 -23.42 9.55 8.40
N GLN A 83 -24.26 10.13 7.55
CA GLN A 83 -25.51 9.50 7.16
C GLN A 83 -25.09 8.13 6.70
N ILE A 84 -25.47 7.14 7.49
CA ILE A 84 -25.31 5.73 7.24
C ILE A 84 -25.52 5.54 5.74
N GLN A 85 -24.43 5.35 5.00
CA GLN A 85 -24.55 4.84 3.64
C GLN A 85 -25.07 3.44 3.86
N SER A 86 -26.40 3.31 3.84
CA SER A 86 -27.04 2.03 3.75
C SER A 86 -26.38 1.37 2.55
N ILE A 87 -25.64 0.30 2.82
CA ILE A 87 -25.38 -0.73 1.82
C ILE A 87 -26.74 -1.43 1.64
N GLY A 88 -27.64 -0.69 1.01
CA GLY A 88 -29.02 -1.03 0.74
C GLY A 88 -29.28 -0.32 -0.57
N SER A 89 -28.98 -1.05 -1.64
CA SER A 89 -29.18 -0.69 -3.04
C SER A 89 -30.06 0.56 -3.22
N SER A 90 -29.48 1.66 -3.70
CA SER A 90 -30.24 2.75 -4.30
C SER A 90 -30.86 2.33 -5.64
N ILE A 91 -31.27 1.06 -5.77
CA ILE A 91 -32.26 0.63 -6.73
C ILE A 91 -33.59 0.72 -5.98
N VAL A 92 -34.02 1.95 -5.72
CA VAL A 92 -35.45 2.21 -5.67
C VAL A 92 -35.90 1.87 -7.08
N ALA A 93 -36.41 0.65 -7.27
CA ALA A 93 -37.04 0.24 -8.50
C ALA A 93 -38.29 1.08 -8.67
N GLN A 94 -38.13 2.30 -9.19
CA GLN A 94 -39.22 3.22 -9.44
C GLN A 94 -39.97 2.65 -10.63
N ARG A 95 -40.93 1.78 -10.32
CA ARG A 95 -41.84 1.18 -11.28
C ARG A 95 -42.56 2.31 -12.03
N ALA A 96 -42.59 2.26 -13.35
CA ALA A 96 -43.27 3.29 -14.14
C ALA A 96 -44.78 3.30 -13.82
N ASN A 97 -45.39 4.48 -13.94
CA ASN A 97 -46.83 4.64 -13.77
C ASN A 97 -47.58 3.80 -14.81
N ILE A 98 -48.63 3.11 -14.37
CA ILE A 98 -49.56 2.43 -15.28
C ILE A 98 -50.58 3.46 -15.74
N VAL A 99 -50.73 3.61 -17.05
CA VAL A 99 -51.67 4.57 -17.66
C VAL A 99 -52.68 3.87 -18.59
N ASP A 100 -53.88 4.43 -18.69
CA ASP A 100 -54.91 4.03 -19.65
C ASP A 100 -54.58 4.55 -21.07
N ARG A 101 -55.32 4.13 -22.10
CA ARG A 101 -55.20 4.56 -23.51
C ARG A 101 -55.31 6.07 -23.72
N ARG A 102 -55.90 6.79 -22.75
CA ARG A 102 -56.02 8.26 -22.73
C ARG A 102 -54.93 8.95 -21.89
N GLY A 103 -53.91 8.21 -21.44
CA GLY A 103 -52.79 8.75 -20.65
C GLY A 103 -53.09 9.04 -19.17
N ARG A 104 -54.24 8.60 -18.65
CA ARG A 104 -54.61 8.80 -17.24
C ARG A 104 -53.95 7.75 -16.35
N ILE A 105 -53.45 8.16 -15.18
CA ILE A 105 -52.78 7.27 -14.22
C ILE A 105 -53.81 6.35 -13.56
N LEU A 106 -53.55 5.04 -13.63
CA LEU A 106 -54.32 3.99 -12.96
C LEU A 106 -53.57 3.42 -11.75
N ALA A 107 -52.24 3.40 -11.78
CA ALA A 107 -51.41 3.03 -10.63
C ALA A 107 -50.09 3.81 -10.66
N THR A 108 -49.67 4.28 -9.50
CA THR A 108 -48.41 5.00 -9.27
C THR A 108 -47.77 4.48 -7.99
N ASN A 109 -46.46 4.66 -7.87
CA ASN A 109 -45.81 4.47 -6.58
C ASN A 109 -46.12 5.68 -5.69
N LEU A 110 -46.28 5.43 -4.39
CA LEU A 110 -46.40 6.44 -3.35
C LEU A 110 -45.21 6.30 -2.41
N ASP A 111 -44.56 7.41 -2.11
CA ASP A 111 -43.45 7.43 -1.18
C ASP A 111 -43.99 7.18 0.23
N THR A 112 -43.72 5.98 0.74
CA THR A 112 -44.13 5.56 2.09
C THR A 112 -42.89 5.35 2.92
N HIS A 113 -42.89 5.90 4.13
CA HIS A 113 -41.78 5.76 5.06
C HIS A 113 -42.13 4.66 6.04
N SER A 114 -41.24 3.68 6.21
CA SER A 114 -41.37 2.64 7.22
C SER A 114 -40.27 2.81 8.26
N LEU A 115 -40.61 2.52 9.51
CA LEU A 115 -39.66 2.51 10.61
C LEU A 115 -39.47 1.05 11.06
N TYR A 116 -38.21 0.61 11.11
CA TYR A 116 -37.83 -0.70 11.62
C TYR A 116 -36.74 -0.52 12.68
N ALA A 117 -36.82 -1.30 13.75
CA ALA A 117 -35.83 -1.29 14.82
C ALA A 117 -35.33 -2.72 15.07
N GLU A 118 -34.01 -2.90 15.02
CA GLU A 118 -33.36 -4.14 15.41
C GLU A 118 -33.08 -4.10 16.91
N THR A 119 -33.82 -4.89 17.68
CA THR A 119 -33.84 -4.77 19.15
C THR A 119 -32.52 -5.17 19.82
N ALA A 120 -31.73 -6.03 19.18
CA ALA A 120 -30.45 -6.49 19.70
C ALA A 120 -29.39 -5.36 19.83
N TYR A 121 -29.51 -4.30 19.05
CA TYR A 121 -28.56 -3.18 19.03
C TYR A 121 -29.07 -1.91 19.73
N LEU A 122 -30.25 -1.96 20.36
CA LEU A 122 -30.80 -0.81 21.09
C LEU A 122 -30.00 -0.57 22.38
N THR A 123 -29.47 0.65 22.54
CA THR A 123 -28.78 1.06 23.78
C THR A 123 -29.72 1.11 24.98
N ASP A 124 -30.95 1.60 24.79
CA ASP A 124 -32.01 1.60 25.80
C ASP A 124 -33.37 1.26 25.15
N PRO A 125 -33.74 -0.03 25.14
CA PRO A 125 -34.99 -0.48 24.52
C PRO A 125 -36.25 0.10 25.18
N ARG A 126 -36.22 0.35 26.49
CA ARG A 126 -37.39 0.83 27.24
C ARG A 126 -37.70 2.27 26.91
N ARG A 127 -36.68 3.13 26.96
CA ARG A 127 -36.83 4.55 26.60
C ARG A 127 -37.24 4.73 25.14
N ALA A 128 -36.73 3.90 24.24
CA ALA A 128 -37.13 3.89 22.84
C ALA A 128 -38.61 3.53 22.67
N ALA A 129 -39.09 2.47 23.34
CA ALA A 129 -40.50 2.07 23.30
C ALA A 129 -41.43 3.16 23.87
N ASP A 130 -41.11 3.72 25.03
CA ASP A 130 -41.89 4.80 25.66
C ASP A 130 -41.97 6.07 24.79
N GLY A 131 -40.90 6.35 24.04
CA GLY A 131 -40.85 7.45 23.08
C GLY A 131 -41.70 7.15 21.84
N LEU A 132 -41.59 5.94 21.29
CA LEU A 132 -42.34 5.51 20.11
C LEU A 132 -43.85 5.46 20.37
N ALA A 133 -44.29 4.95 21.52
CA ALA A 133 -45.72 4.90 21.89
C ALA A 133 -46.38 6.29 21.98
N LYS A 134 -45.61 7.36 22.22
CA LYS A 134 -46.12 8.74 22.18
C LYS A 134 -46.34 9.26 20.77
N ILE A 135 -45.55 8.78 19.81
CA ILE A 135 -45.59 9.21 18.40
C ILE A 135 -46.57 8.35 17.60
N PHE A 136 -46.60 7.04 17.91
CA PHE A 136 -47.44 6.03 17.29
C PHE A 136 -48.40 5.48 18.37
N PRO A 137 -49.57 6.12 18.59
CA PRO A 137 -50.49 5.75 19.67
C PRO A 137 -51.13 4.37 19.51
N ASP A 138 -51.04 3.78 18.31
CA ASP A 138 -51.57 2.44 17.99
C ASP A 138 -50.50 1.33 18.04
N LEU A 139 -49.27 1.66 18.49
CA LEU A 139 -48.13 0.73 18.64
C LEU A 139 -48.09 0.12 20.04
#